data_AF-A0A940TS37-F1
#
_entry.id   AF-A0A940TS37-F1
#
_cell.length_a   1.000
_cell.length_b   1.000
_cell.length_c   1.000
_cell.angle_alpha   90.00
_cell.angle_beta   90.00
_cell.angle_gamma   90.00
#
_symmetry.space_group_name_H-M   'P 1'
#
loop_
_entity.id
_entity.type
_entity.pdbx_description
1 polymer ?
#
loop_
_entity_poly.entity_id
_entity_poly.type
_entity_poly.pdbx_seq_one_letter_code
_entity_poly.pdbx_strand_id
1 'polypeptide(L)'
;MPDREIDDLKSCFDSFALVNPSLWDESLKNILTYSPIMRFTLTDEKQREFRVERIGFVDDEWSLLDGGNDLQKLARRYCRHLGKDSFYDLL
;
A
#
# COMPACT_ATOMS: atom_id res chain seq x y z
N MET A 1 4.72 -20.92 -1.97
CA MET A 1 3.32 -20.92 -2.41
C MET A 1 2.61 -19.85 -1.61
N PRO A 2 1.93 -18.90 -2.28
CA PRO A 2 1.34 -17.71 -1.65
C PRO A 2 0.41 -18.04 -0.47
N ASP A 3 -0.25 -19.20 -0.49
CA ASP A 3 -1.17 -19.66 0.56
C ASP A 3 -0.55 -19.69 1.98
N ARG A 4 0.76 -20.00 2.08
CA ARG A 4 1.46 -20.08 3.38
C ARG A 4 1.63 -18.70 4.03
N GLU A 5 1.80 -17.65 3.23
CA GLU A 5 1.94 -16.28 3.73
C GLU A 5 0.61 -15.74 4.24
N ILE A 6 -0.51 -16.20 3.67
CA ILE A 6 -1.87 -15.85 4.10
C ILE A 6 -2.17 -16.46 5.46
N ASP A 7 -1.82 -17.73 5.65
CA ASP A 7 -2.05 -18.44 6.91
C ASP A 7 -1.23 -17.85 8.07
N ASP A 8 0.04 -17.48 7.80
CA ASP A 8 0.91 -16.82 8.77
C ASP A 8 0.36 -15.42 9.15
N LEU A 9 -0.22 -14.69 8.19
CA LEU A 9 -0.84 -13.38 8.45
C LEU A 9 -2.14 -13.51 9.25
N LYS A 10 -2.99 -14.51 8.95
CA LYS A 10 -4.22 -14.81 9.70
C LYS A 10 -3.91 -15.07 11.17
N SER A 11 -2.90 -15.90 11.45
CA SER A 11 -2.44 -16.22 12.80
C SER A 11 -1.98 -14.98 13.60
N CYS A 12 -1.29 -14.04 12.95
CA CYS A 12 -0.87 -12.80 13.60
C CYS A 12 -2.06 -11.93 14.05
N PHE A 13 -3.13 -11.87 13.26
CA PHE A 13 -4.28 -11.00 13.53
C PHE A 13 -5.42 -11.66 14.31
N ASP A 14 -5.49 -13.00 14.36
CA ASP A 14 -6.35 -13.73 15.28
C ASP A 14 -6.04 -13.40 16.75
N SER A 15 -4.81 -13.00 17.05
CA SER A 15 -4.44 -12.48 18.37
C SER A 15 -5.12 -11.15 18.74
N PHE A 16 -5.77 -10.48 17.77
CA PHE A 16 -6.41 -9.17 17.89
C PHE A 16 -7.96 -9.25 17.80
N ALA A 17 -8.53 -10.45 17.85
CA ALA A 17 -9.87 -10.82 17.38
C ALA A 17 -11.06 -9.90 17.77
N LEU A 18 -11.71 -9.33 16.74
CA LEU A 18 -13.16 -9.03 16.66
C LEU A 18 -13.67 -8.94 15.19
N VAL A 19 -13.20 -9.78 14.26
CA VAL A 19 -13.60 -9.65 12.83
C VAL A 19 -14.07 -10.97 12.21
N ASN A 20 -15.18 -10.89 11.46
CA ASN A 20 -15.95 -12.00 10.89
C ASN A 20 -15.18 -12.74 9.76
N PRO A 21 -15.01 -14.08 9.82
CA PRO A 21 -14.20 -14.89 8.89
C PRO A 21 -14.43 -14.64 7.39
N SER A 22 -15.67 -14.40 6.96
CA SER A 22 -15.99 -14.23 5.53
C SER A 22 -15.57 -12.87 4.96
N LEU A 23 -15.39 -11.85 5.80
CA LEU A 23 -14.85 -10.56 5.39
C LEU A 23 -13.33 -10.62 5.19
N TRP A 24 -12.66 -11.59 5.83
CA TRP A 24 -11.22 -11.75 5.74
C TRP A 24 -10.76 -12.26 4.38
N ASP A 25 -11.43 -13.21 3.76
CA ASP A 25 -10.93 -13.76 2.50
C ASP A 25 -10.97 -12.72 1.36
N GLU A 26 -12.01 -11.89 1.30
CA GLU A 26 -12.10 -10.79 0.33
C GLU A 26 -11.14 -9.63 0.67
N SER A 27 -11.02 -9.27 1.96
CA SER A 27 -10.12 -8.20 2.41
C SER A 27 -8.65 -8.60 2.27
N LEU A 28 -8.28 -9.84 2.59
CA LEU A 28 -6.93 -10.38 2.41
C LEU A 28 -6.59 -10.50 0.94
N LYS A 29 -7.52 -10.98 0.11
CA LYS A 29 -7.32 -10.98 -1.34
C LYS A 29 -7.04 -9.57 -1.82
N ASN A 30 -7.85 -8.58 -1.44
CA ASN A 30 -7.59 -7.17 -1.78
C ASN A 30 -6.27 -6.63 -1.23
N ILE A 31 -5.87 -6.96 0.00
CA ILE A 31 -4.59 -6.50 0.57
C ILE A 31 -3.40 -7.10 -0.19
N LEU A 32 -3.51 -8.38 -0.58
CA LEU A 32 -2.46 -9.10 -1.30
C LEU A 32 -2.41 -8.74 -2.78
N THR A 33 -3.55 -8.41 -3.39
CA THR A 33 -3.64 -8.03 -4.81
C THR A 33 -3.66 -6.53 -5.05
N TYR A 34 -3.79 -5.69 -4.03
CA TYR A 34 -3.83 -4.22 -4.16
C TYR A 34 -2.94 -3.59 -3.10
N SER A 35 -1.62 -3.64 -3.35
CA SER A 35 -0.62 -2.98 -2.51
C SER A 35 -0.07 -1.75 -3.24
N PRO A 36 -0.67 -0.56 -3.03
CA PRO A 36 -0.17 0.66 -3.63
C PRO A 36 1.14 1.10 -2.97
N ILE A 37 2.22 1.17 -3.75
CA ILE A 37 3.55 1.59 -3.29
C ILE A 37 3.95 2.94 -3.93
N MET A 38 4.74 3.72 -3.20
CA MET A 38 5.42 4.90 -3.77
C MET A 38 6.81 4.49 -4.29
N ARG A 39 7.13 4.88 -5.53
CA ARG A 39 8.46 4.71 -6.12
C ARG A 39 9.03 6.01 -6.66
N PHE A 40 10.34 6.05 -6.79
CA PHE A 40 11.09 7.11 -7.45
C PHE A 40 11.62 6.59 -8.78
N THR A 41 11.21 7.21 -9.89
CA THR A 41 11.63 6.85 -11.24
C THR A 41 12.58 7.92 -11.75
N LEU A 42 13.81 7.55 -12.12
CA LEU A 42 14.78 8.47 -12.71
C LEU A 42 14.31 8.91 -14.10
N THR A 43 14.12 10.23 -14.30
CA THR A 43 13.63 10.81 -15.56
C THR A 43 14.70 11.59 -16.32
N ASP A 44 15.71 12.11 -15.63
CA ASP A 44 16.89 12.72 -16.25
C ASP A 44 18.15 12.21 -15.54
N GLU A 45 18.97 11.41 -16.23
CA GLU A 45 20.21 10.86 -15.66
C GLU A 45 21.30 11.91 -15.44
N LYS A 46 21.33 12.96 -16.27
CA LYS A 46 22.36 14.01 -16.21
C LYS A 46 22.10 14.94 -15.04
N GLN A 47 20.83 15.35 -14.86
CA GLN A 47 20.39 16.21 -13.77
C GLN A 47 20.02 15.41 -12.50
N ARG A 48 19.97 14.07 -12.60
CA ARG A 48 19.50 13.15 -11.54
C ARG A 48 18.11 13.54 -11.03
N GLU A 49 17.22 13.87 -11.95
CA GLU A 49 15.83 14.20 -11.62
C GLU A 49 14.98 12.94 -11.48
N PHE A 50 14.18 12.89 -10.43
CA PHE A 50 13.28 11.78 -10.16
C PHE A 50 11.83 12.24 -10.20
N ARG A 51 10.99 11.43 -10.85
CA ARG A 51 9.54 11.50 -10.71
C ARG A 51 9.09 10.61 -9.58
N VAL A 52 8.12 11.08 -8.79
CA VAL A 52 7.48 10.29 -7.75
C VAL A 52 6.19 9.71 -8.31
N GLU A 53 6.02 8.41 -8.16
CA GLU A 53 4.86 7.68 -8.69
C GLU A 53 4.24 6.82 -7.59
N ARG A 54 2.92 6.79 -7.55
CA ARG A 54 2.14 5.80 -6.82
C ARG A 54 1.73 4.73 -7.82
N ILE A 55 2.18 3.50 -7.61
CA ILE A 55 1.84 2.36 -8.46
C ILE A 55 1.15 1.29 -7.63
N GLY A 56 0.25 0.53 -8.23
CA GLY A 56 -0.35 -0.64 -7.63
C GLY A 56 -0.06 -1.86 -8.49
N PHE A 57 0.05 -3.02 -7.85
CA PHE A 57 -0.08 -4.27 -8.56
C PHE A 57 -1.58 -4.55 -8.71
N VAL A 58 -2.06 -4.78 -9.93
CA VAL A 58 -3.48 -5.06 -10.23
C VAL A 58 -3.50 -6.07 -11.38
N ASP A 59 -4.25 -7.17 -11.23
CA ASP A 59 -4.38 -8.20 -12.27
C ASP A 59 -3.04 -8.69 -12.85
N ASP A 60 -2.07 -8.95 -11.98
CA ASP A 60 -0.69 -9.36 -12.31
C ASP A 60 0.15 -8.31 -13.08
N GLU A 61 -0.32 -7.07 -13.20
CA GLU A 61 0.39 -5.96 -13.85
C GLU A 61 0.61 -4.75 -12.92
N TRP A 62 1.71 -4.04 -13.16
CA TRP A 62 1.97 -2.77 -12.48
C TRP A 62 1.21 -1.64 -13.16
N SER A 63 0.24 -1.06 -12.43
CA SER A 63 -0.57 0.05 -12.88
C SER A 63 -0.18 1.36 -12.19
N LEU A 64 -0.06 2.45 -12.95
CA LEU A 64 0.11 3.79 -12.41
C LEU A 64 -1.21 4.26 -11.78
N LEU A 65 -1.18 4.60 -10.49
CA LEU A 65 -2.35 5.07 -9.74
C LEU A 65 -2.37 6.60 -9.61
N ASP A 66 -1.21 7.22 -9.38
CA ASP A 66 -1.03 8.67 -9.35
C ASP A 66 0.46 9.00 -9.54
N GLY A 67 0.80 10.23 -9.92
CA GLY A 67 2.19 10.62 -10.10
C GLY A 67 2.42 12.13 -10.08
N GLY A 68 3.67 12.54 -9.86
CA GLY A 68 4.06 13.94 -9.87
C GLY A 68 5.53 14.15 -9.54
N ASN A 69 6.00 15.38 -9.71
CA ASN A 69 7.39 15.75 -9.42
C ASN A 69 7.57 16.26 -7.97
N ASP A 70 6.49 16.31 -7.19
CA ASP A 70 6.48 16.85 -5.83
C ASP A 70 6.12 15.74 -4.83
N LEU A 71 7.17 15.17 -4.21
CA LEU A 71 7.05 14.19 -3.15
C LEU A 71 6.25 14.73 -1.96
N GLN A 72 6.48 15.99 -1.59
CA GLN A 72 5.83 16.59 -0.42
C GLN A 72 4.33 16.67 -0.63
N LYS A 73 3.88 17.01 -1.85
CA LYS A 73 2.47 17.03 -2.22
C LYS A 73 1.84 15.64 -2.15
N LEU A 74 2.50 14.62 -2.71
CA LEU A 74 2.00 13.24 -2.67
C LEU A 74 1.97 12.68 -1.24
N ALA A 75 3.02 12.91 -0.46
CA ALA A 75 3.08 12.49 0.94
C ALA A 75 2.01 13.18 1.80
N ARG A 76 1.76 14.49 1.61
CA ARG A 76 0.66 15.18 2.30
C ARG A 76 -0.71 14.59 1.96
N ARG A 77 -0.90 14.15 0.71
CA ARG A 77 -2.16 13.55 0.24
C ARG A 77 -2.37 12.15 0.81
N TYR A 78 -1.34 11.30 0.76
CA TYR A 78 -1.47 9.87 1.03
C TYR A 78 -1.01 9.43 2.42
N CYS A 79 -0.12 10.19 3.06
CA CYS A 79 0.37 9.93 4.41
C CYS A 79 -0.25 10.91 5.43
N ARG A 80 -1.47 11.40 5.17
CA ARG A 80 -2.12 12.48 5.96
C ARG A 80 -2.16 12.21 7.47
N HIS A 81 -2.37 10.94 7.84
CA HIS A 81 -2.55 10.49 9.21
C HIS A 81 -1.27 9.94 9.83
N LEU A 82 -0.24 9.66 9.03
CA LEU A 82 0.98 9.03 9.52
C LEU A 82 1.65 9.91 10.60
N GLY A 83 1.97 9.31 11.75
CA GLY A 83 2.58 9.99 12.89
C GLY A 83 1.64 10.93 13.67
N LYS A 84 0.32 10.82 13.47
CA LYS A 84 -0.70 11.57 14.22
C LYS A 84 -1.64 10.62 14.93
N ASP A 85 -2.25 11.07 16.02
CA ASP A 85 -3.24 10.27 16.78
C ASP A 85 -4.40 9.81 15.90
N SER A 86 -4.80 10.64 14.92
CA SER A 86 -5.81 10.29 13.92
C SER A 86 -5.50 9.06 13.07
N PHE A 87 -4.29 8.51 13.14
CA PHE A 87 -3.95 7.23 12.55
C PHE A 87 -4.63 6.07 13.28
N TYR A 88 -4.67 6.12 14.62
CA TYR A 88 -5.29 5.08 15.44
C TYR A 88 -6.81 5.08 15.31
N ASP A 89 -7.41 6.22 14.94
CA ASP A 89 -8.84 6.31 14.64
C ASP A 89 -9.24 5.61 13.32
N LEU A 90 -8.27 5.16 12.51
CA LEU A 90 -8.50 4.43 11.26
C LEU A 90 -8.41 2.90 11.40
N LEU A 91 -7.96 2.41 12.56
CA LEU A 91 -7.85 0.99 12.89
C LEU A 91 -9.12 0.50 13.60
#